data_AF-A0A4Q7N5I8-F1
#
_entry.id   AF-A0A4Q7N5I8-F1
#
_cell.length_a   1.000
_cell.length_b   1.000
_cell.length_c   1.000
_cell.angle_alpha   90.00
_cell.angle_beta   90.00
_cell.angle_gamma   90.00
#
_symmetry.space_group_name_H-M   'P 1'
#
loop_
_entity.id
_entity.type
_entity.pdbx_description
1 polymer ?
#
loop_
_entity_poly.entity_id
_entity_poly.type
_entity_poly.pdbx_seq_one_letter_code
_entity_poly.pdbx_strand_id
1 'polypeptide(L)'
;MKPESSQILEKLEEIIVLLKQISHESQPSLIQDKEPPISIHDAAEYLQLSRSHIYSLVHSGKLKPLQNRKQGRMLFSVLDLRTYLDTRHRSNKQ
;
A
#
# COMPACT_ATOMS: atom_id res chain seq x y z
N MET A 1 10.18 39.37 28.84
CA MET A 1 9.12 38.37 28.59
C MET A 1 8.95 38.26 27.09
N LYS A 2 9.09 37.06 26.51
CA LYS A 2 8.86 36.86 25.07
C LYS A 2 7.37 37.11 24.77
N PRO A 3 7.00 37.87 23.72
CA PRO A 3 5.61 38.13 23.40
C PRO A 3 4.89 36.80 23.10
N GLU A 4 3.61 36.72 23.44
CA GLU A 4 2.81 35.49 23.28
C GLU A 4 2.83 34.96 21.84
N SER A 5 2.89 35.86 20.87
CA SER A 5 3.04 35.53 19.44
C SER A 5 4.32 34.75 19.15
N SER A 6 5.43 35.07 19.79
CA SER A 6 6.69 34.32 19.63
C SER A 6 6.63 32.93 20.25
N GLN A 7 5.91 32.77 21.37
CA GLN A 7 5.74 31.45 22.01
C GLN A 7 4.82 30.54 21.19
N ILE A 8 3.79 31.12 20.56
CA ILE A 8 2.89 30.39 19.65
C ILE A 8 3.65 29.93 18.41
N LEU A 9 4.50 30.79 17.83
CA LEU A 9 5.33 30.43 16.68
C LEU A 9 6.29 29.27 17.00
N GLU A 10 6.96 29.32 18.15
CA GLU A 10 7.88 28.27 18.62
C GLU A 10 7.13 26.92 18.76
N LYS A 11 5.92 26.93 19.33
CA LYS A 11 5.07 25.73 19.41
C LYS A 11 4.58 25.22 18.05
N LEU A 12 4.28 26.12 17.11
CA LEU A 12 3.87 25.73 15.76
C LEU A 12 5.02 25.07 14.99
N GLU A 13 6.24 25.57 15.16
CA GLU A 13 7.44 24.95 14.58
C GLU A 13 7.69 23.54 15.15
N GLU A 14 7.54 23.35 16.47
CA GLU A 14 7.62 22.03 17.10
C GLU A 14 6.55 21.07 16.56
N ILE A 15 5.30 21.51 16.43
CA ILE A 15 4.22 20.71 15.85
C ILE A 15 4.54 20.33 14.40
N ILE A 16 5.07 21.25 13.59
CA ILE A 16 5.47 20.96 12.21
C ILE A 16 6.58 19.91 12.18
N VAL A 17 7.55 19.95 13.09
CA VAL A 17 8.62 18.95 13.17
C VAL A 17 8.06 17.58 13.57
N LEU A 18 7.19 17.51 14.57
CA LEU A 18 6.54 16.27 15.00
C LEU A 18 5.66 15.68 13.89
N LEU A 19 4.89 16.52 13.19
CA LEU A 19 4.09 16.11 12.04
C LEU A 19 4.96 15.61 10.88
N LYS A 20 6.12 16.22 10.64
CA LYS A 20 7.10 15.73 9.65
C LYS A 20 7.69 14.37 10.05
N GLN A 21 7.94 14.13 11.33
CA GLN A 21 8.42 12.83 11.82
C GLN A 21 7.37 11.73 11.63
N ILE A 22 6.11 12.00 11.99
CA ILE A 22 4.97 11.07 11.76
C ILE A 22 4.76 10.83 10.27
N SER A 23 4.88 11.88 9.45
CA SER A 23 4.79 11.76 7.99
C SER A 23 5.98 11.03 7.36
N HIS A 24 7.17 11.09 7.97
CA HIS A 24 8.35 10.34 7.52
C HIS A 24 8.29 8.87 7.92
N GLU A 25 7.70 8.53 9.07
CA GLU A 25 7.30 7.15 9.40
C GLU A 25 6.24 6.62 8.42
N SER A 26 5.51 7.52 7.76
CA SER A 26 4.49 7.21 6.75
C SER A 26 5.02 7.26 5.29
N GLN A 27 6.31 7.52 5.07
CA GLN A 27 6.96 7.31 3.76
C GLN A 27 7.46 5.87 3.66
N PRO A 28 7.40 5.23 2.47
CA PRO A 28 7.69 3.82 2.27
C PRO A 28 9.20 3.61 2.38
N SER A 29 9.69 3.53 3.62
CA SER A 29 10.80 2.66 3.90
C SER A 29 10.48 1.30 3.29
N LEU A 30 11.50 0.64 2.76
CA LEU A 30 11.43 -0.68 2.16
C LEU A 30 10.88 -1.69 3.17
N ILE A 31 9.57 -1.67 3.43
CA ILE A 31 8.82 -2.75 4.04
C ILE A 31 8.85 -3.82 2.95
N GLN A 32 9.97 -4.53 2.89
CA GLN A 32 9.93 -5.95 2.60
C GLN A 32 8.81 -6.48 3.50
N ASP A 33 7.67 -6.76 2.89
CA ASP A 33 6.52 -7.35 3.54
C ASP A 33 7.01 -8.45 4.46
N LYS A 34 6.92 -8.23 5.78
CA LYS A 34 7.06 -9.30 6.76
C LYS A 34 5.90 -10.29 6.64
N GLU A 35 4.86 -9.94 5.88
CA GLU A 35 3.77 -10.85 5.58
C GLU A 35 4.21 -11.88 4.54
N PRO A 36 3.98 -13.17 4.81
CA PRO A 36 4.32 -14.22 3.86
C PRO A 36 3.53 -14.02 2.57
N PRO A 37 4.15 -14.27 1.39
CA PRO A 37 3.44 -14.28 0.13
C PRO A 37 2.22 -15.19 0.17
N ILE A 38 1.10 -14.72 -0.34
CA ILE A 38 -0.16 -15.47 -0.31
C ILE A 38 -0.47 -16.12 -1.65
N SER A 39 -1.24 -17.19 -1.62
CA SER A 39 -1.58 -17.96 -2.82
C SER A 39 -2.62 -17.23 -3.68
N ILE A 40 -2.82 -17.70 -4.91
CA ILE A 40 -3.91 -17.22 -5.75
C ILE A 40 -5.30 -17.41 -5.13
N HIS A 41 -5.48 -18.40 -4.27
CA HIS A 41 -6.75 -18.62 -3.59
C HIS A 41 -7.02 -17.49 -2.60
N ASP A 42 -6.04 -17.26 -1.71
CA ASP A 42 -6.13 -16.23 -0.69
C ASP A 42 -6.18 -14.83 -1.31
N ALA A 43 -5.47 -14.61 -2.43
CA ALA A 43 -5.53 -13.35 -3.17
C ALA A 43 -6.92 -13.11 -3.79
N ALA A 44 -7.58 -14.17 -4.27
CA ALA A 44 -8.95 -14.08 -4.79
C ALA A 44 -9.94 -13.74 -3.67
N GLU A 45 -9.80 -14.35 -2.50
CA GLU A 45 -10.59 -14.01 -1.31
C GLU A 45 -10.33 -12.57 -0.85
N TYR A 46 -9.07 -12.17 -0.78
CA TYR A 46 -8.65 -10.83 -0.35
C TYR A 46 -9.26 -9.73 -1.22
N LEU A 47 -9.22 -9.90 -2.55
CA LEU A 47 -9.78 -8.95 -3.49
C LEU A 47 -11.30 -9.10 -3.70
N GLN A 48 -11.92 -10.13 -3.10
CA GLN A 48 -13.32 -10.52 -3.33
C GLN A 48 -13.63 -10.72 -4.82
N LEU A 49 -12.73 -11.42 -5.52
CA LEU A 49 -12.84 -11.73 -6.95
C LEU A 49 -12.78 -13.23 -7.19
N SER A 50 -13.24 -13.69 -8.35
CA SER A 50 -13.02 -15.08 -8.76
C SER A 50 -11.57 -15.31 -9.17
N ARG A 51 -11.06 -16.54 -8.99
CA ARG A 51 -9.70 -16.93 -9.42
C ARG A 51 -9.45 -16.64 -10.91
N SER A 52 -10.44 -16.90 -11.77
CA SER A 52 -10.37 -16.58 -13.20
C SER A 52 -10.18 -15.09 -13.46
N HIS A 53 -10.80 -14.24 -12.63
CA HIS A 53 -10.59 -12.79 -12.69
C HIS A 53 -9.16 -12.42 -12.30
N ILE A 54 -8.60 -13.04 -11.26
CA ILE A 54 -7.19 -12.85 -10.88
C ILE A 54 -6.25 -13.22 -12.02
N TYR A 55 -6.45 -14.39 -12.67
CA TYR A 55 -5.67 -14.76 -13.87
C TYR A 55 -5.76 -13.72 -14.98
N SER A 56 -6.96 -13.15 -15.21
CA SER A 56 -7.17 -12.11 -16.21
C SER A 56 -6.44 -10.81 -15.84
N LEU A 57 -6.41 -10.43 -14.55
CA LEU A 57 -5.66 -9.28 -14.06
C LEU A 57 -4.15 -9.47 -14.21
N VAL A 58 -3.65 -10.68 -13.98
CA VAL A 58 -2.25 -11.03 -14.20
C VAL A 58 -1.90 -10.99 -15.70
N HIS A 59 -2.75 -11.58 -16.54
CA HIS A 59 -2.52 -11.61 -17.99
C HIS A 59 -2.58 -10.20 -18.63
N SER A 60 -3.48 -9.34 -18.14
CA SER A 60 -3.58 -7.94 -18.57
C SER A 60 -2.51 -7.02 -17.95
N GLY A 61 -1.64 -7.54 -17.09
CA GLY A 61 -0.57 -6.77 -16.45
C GLY A 61 -1.02 -5.82 -15.33
N LYS A 62 -2.30 -5.87 -14.95
CA LYS A 62 -2.87 -5.04 -13.87
C LYS A 62 -2.45 -5.52 -12.48
N LEU A 63 -2.05 -6.78 -12.36
CA LEU A 63 -1.60 -7.38 -11.11
C LEU A 63 -0.33 -8.20 -11.38
N LYS A 64 0.70 -8.04 -10.55
CA LYS A 64 1.99 -8.71 -10.74
C LYS A 64 2.21 -9.73 -9.63
N PRO A 65 2.29 -11.04 -9.94
CA PRO A 65 2.70 -12.03 -8.97
C PRO A 65 4.21 -11.92 -8.68
N LEU A 66 4.59 -12.19 -7.44
CA LEU A 66 5.98 -12.32 -7.01
C LEU A 66 6.67 -13.51 -7.69
N GLN A 67 5.91 -14.57 -7.94
CA GLN A 67 6.37 -15.75 -8.65
C GLN A 67 5.36 -16.16 -9.72
N ASN A 68 5.82 -16.19 -10.96
CA ASN A 68 5.06 -16.65 -12.12
C ASN A 68 5.82 -17.77 -12.83
N ARG A 69 5.80 -18.98 -12.28
CA ARG A 69 6.37 -20.15 -12.96
C ARG A 69 5.26 -20.90 -13.68
N LYS A 70 5.50 -21.30 -14.93
CA LYS A 70 4.56 -22.10 -15.77
C LYS A 70 4.07 -23.41 -15.11
N GLN A 71 4.80 -23.91 -14.10
CA GLN A 71 4.45 -25.08 -13.28
C GLN A 71 4.37 -24.78 -11.77
N GLY A 72 4.48 -23.51 -11.36
CA GLY A 72 4.53 -23.11 -9.96
C GLY A 72 3.23 -22.46 -9.49
N ARG A 73 3.08 -22.37 -8.16
CA ARG A 73 1.99 -21.60 -7.54
C ARG A 73 2.23 -20.11 -7.77
N MET A 74 1.21 -19.39 -8.23
CA MET A 74 1.26 -17.93 -8.23
C MET A 74 1.19 -17.44 -6.79
N LEU A 75 2.15 -16.59 -6.43
CA LEU A 75 2.24 -15.96 -5.12
C LEU A 75 2.17 -14.45 -5.29
N PHE A 76 1.49 -13.80 -4.37
CA PHE A 76 1.23 -12.36 -4.40
C PHE A 76 1.70 -11.72 -3.10
N SER A 77 2.27 -10.52 -3.20
CA SER A 77 2.44 -9.65 -2.04
C SER A 77 1.09 -9.03 -1.68
N VAL A 78 0.78 -8.97 -0.38
CA VAL A 78 -0.42 -8.29 0.12
C VAL A 78 -0.35 -6.79 -0.19
N LEU A 79 0.84 -6.19 -0.21
CA LEU A 79 1.05 -4.79 -0.59
C LEU A 79 0.64 -4.53 -2.04
N ASP A 80 0.99 -5.42 -2.96
CA ASP A 80 0.61 -5.30 -4.38
C ASP A 80 -0.92 -5.41 -4.54
N LEU A 81 -1.56 -6.31 -3.79
CA LEU A 81 -3.03 -6.45 -3.81
C LEU A 81 -3.72 -5.21 -3.24
N ARG A 82 -3.20 -4.63 -2.13
CA ARG A 82 -3.71 -3.40 -1.54
C ARG A 82 -3.58 -2.22 -2.51
N THR A 83 -2.43 -2.10 -3.15
CA THR A 83 -2.17 -1.05 -4.16
C THR A 83 -3.13 -1.16 -5.34
N TYR A 84 -3.45 -2.38 -5.77
CA TYR A 84 -4.48 -2.62 -6.78
C TYR A 84 -5.88 -2.18 -6.32
N LEU A 85 -6.27 -2.42 -5.06
CA LEU A 85 -7.54 -1.93 -4.52
C LEU A 85 -7.59 -0.39 -4.50
N ASP A 86 -6.53 0.27 -4.04
CA ASP A 86 -6.46 1.73 -3.96
C ASP A 86 -6.61 2.38 -5.35
N THR A 87 -5.97 1.82 -6.37
CA THR A 87 -6.09 2.29 -7.76
C THR A 87 -7.48 2.04 -8.34
N ARG A 88 -8.12 0.91 -8.02
CA ARG A 88 -9.52 0.62 -8.40
C ARG A 88 -10.49 1.64 -7.78
N HIS A 89 -10.33 1.97 -6.50
CA HIS A 89 -11.19 2.93 -5.82
C HIS A 89 -11.04 4.35 -6.36
N ARG A 90 -9.84 4.76 -6.79
CA ARG A 90 -9.62 6.05 -7.46
C ARG A 90 -10.27 6.11 -8.84
N SER A 91 -10.28 4.99 -9.56
CA SER A 91 -10.89 4.91 -10.91
C SER A 91 -12.42 4.97 -10.88
N ASN A 92 -13.06 4.58 -9.78
CA ASN A 92 -14.53 4.62 -9.60
C ASN A 92 -15.06 5.99 -9.10
N LYS A 93 -14.21 7.01 -8.96
CA LYS A 93 -14.61 8.38 -8.57
C LYS A 93 -14.65 9.36 -9.75
N GLN A 94 -14.51 8.86 -10.98
CA GLN A 94 -14.71 9.62 -12.22
C GLN A 94 -16.01 9.20 -12.88
#